data_AF-A0A1X9XKE1-F1
#
_entry.id   AF-A0A1X9XKE1-F1
#
_cell.length_a   1.000
_cell.length_b   1.000
_cell.length_c   1.000
_cell.angle_alpha   90.00
_cell.angle_beta   90.00
_cell.angle_gamma   90.00
#
_symmetry.space_group_name_H-M   'P 1'
#
loop_
_entity.id
_entity.type
_entity.pdbx_description
1 polymer ?
#
loop_
_entity_poly.entity_id
_entity_poly.type
_entity_poly.pdbx_seq_one_letter_code
_entity_poly.pdbx_strand_id
1 'polypeptide(L)' 'IGGHGDQISSGLCFGDSGGPTFFEGTDIVVAVHAFVFNLNCMGVSNHYRVDITTS' A
#
# COMPACT_ATOMS: atom_id res chain seq x y z
N ILE A 1 8.61 20.79 -10.56
CA ILE A 1 9.82 21.07 -9.73
C ILE A 1 9.34 21.51 -8.36
N GLY A 2 9.30 20.72 -7.29
CA GLY A 2 10.06 19.54 -6.89
C GLY A 2 10.37 19.75 -5.40
N GLY A 3 9.92 18.85 -4.53
CA GLY A 3 10.06 18.99 -3.08
C GLY A 3 9.57 17.76 -2.34
N HIS A 4 10.17 16.61 -2.65
CA HIS A 4 10.03 15.32 -2.00
C HIS A 4 10.60 15.41 -0.56
N GLY A 5 9.81 15.97 0.35
CA GLY A 5 10.14 16.12 1.75
C GLY A 5 9.80 14.86 2.53
N ASP A 6 10.76 13.94 2.58
CA ASP A 6 10.92 12.95 3.64
C ASP A 6 9.63 12.28 4.13
N GLN A 7 8.98 11.52 3.26
CA GLN A 7 8.30 10.33 3.75
C GLN A 7 9.40 9.38 4.21
N ILE A 8 9.83 9.49 5.47
CA ILE A 8 10.25 8.27 6.17
C ILE A 8 9.08 7.34 5.96
N SER A 9 9.25 6.34 5.10
CA SER A 9 8.16 5.44 4.69
C SER A 9 7.43 4.99 5.94
N SER A 10 6.24 5.55 6.20
CA SER A 10 5.25 4.91 7.06
C SER A 10 4.81 3.71 6.24
N GLY A 11 5.61 2.65 6.32
CA GLY A 11 5.28 1.39 5.70
C GLY A 11 4.00 0.87 6.35
N LEU A 12 3.35 -0.05 5.64
CA LEU A 12 2.19 -0.73 6.20
C LEU A 12 2.59 -1.44 7.50
N CYS A 13 1.74 -1.34 8.51
CA CYS A 13 1.88 -2.00 9.79
C CYS A 13 0.96 -3.24 9.86
N PHE A 14 1.22 -4.11 10.83
CA PHE A 14 0.17 -4.99 11.32
C PHE A 14 -1.04 -4.16 11.77
N GLY A 15 -2.23 -4.52 11.29
CA GLY A 15 -3.47 -3.76 11.52
C GLY A 15 -3.99 -3.03 10.29
N ASP A 16 -3.13 -2.74 9.31
CA ASP A 16 -3.55 -2.10 8.04
C ASP A 16 -4.11 -3.08 7.01
N SER A 17 -4.10 -4.38 7.33
CA SER A 17 -4.61 -5.47 6.47
C SER A 17 -6.03 -5.18 5.99
N GLY A 18 -6.27 -5.34 4.69
CA GLY A 18 -7.55 -5.03 4.05
C GLY A 18 -7.74 -3.55 3.70
N GLY A 19 -6.82 -2.66 4.10
CA GLY A 19 -6.84 -1.26 3.70
C GLY A 19 -6.65 -1.06 2.18
N PRO A 20 -7.19 0.03 1.60
CA PRO A 20 -7.18 0.26 0.16
C PRO A 20 -5.84 0.84 -0.33
N THR A 21 -5.42 0.42 -1.51
CA THR A 21 -4.40 1.10 -2.33
C THR A 21 -5.08 1.77 -3.52
N PHE A 22 -4.97 3.10 -3.59
CA PHE A 22 -5.57 3.90 -4.66
C PHE A 22 -4.64 4.04 -5.87
N PHE A 23 -5.23 4.10 -7.06
CA PHE A 23 -4.52 4.57 -8.24
C PHE A 23 -4.30 6.09 -8.16
N GLU A 24 -3.08 6.53 -8.41
CA GLU A 24 -2.63 7.90 -8.17
C GLU A 24 -3.57 8.95 -8.82
N GLY A 25 -3.99 9.93 -8.02
CA GLY A 25 -4.87 11.01 -8.47
C GLY A 25 -6.33 10.60 -8.71
N THR A 26 -6.74 9.40 -8.29
CA THR A 26 -8.12 8.91 -8.44
C THR A 26 -8.62 8.25 -7.15
N ASP A 27 -9.93 8.07 -7.06
CA ASP A 27 -10.57 7.30 -5.98
C ASP A 27 -10.72 5.80 -6.33
N ILE A 28 -9.99 5.32 -7.34
CA ILE A 28 -10.06 3.92 -7.78
C ILE A 28 -9.16 3.06 -6.90
N VAL A 29 -9.74 2.07 -6.22
CA VAL A 29 -8.99 1.05 -5.47
C VAL A 29 -8.49 -0.03 -6.43
N VAL A 30 -7.17 -0.26 -6.45
CA VAL A 30 -6.52 -1.24 -7.34
C VAL A 30 -5.91 -2.43 -6.60
N ALA A 31 -5.68 -2.30 -5.30
CA ALA A 31 -5.18 -3.38 -4.47
C ALA A 31 -5.64 -3.22 -3.02
N VAL A 32 -5.51 -4.29 -2.23
CA VAL A 32 -5.68 -4.27 -0.78
C VAL A 32 -4.38 -4.67 -0.08
N HIS A 33 -4.14 -4.11 1.09
CA HIS A 33 -2.99 -4.45 1.93
C HIS A 33 -3.09 -5.90 2.39
N ALA A 34 -2.10 -6.73 2.03
CA ALA A 34 -2.15 -8.16 2.30
C ALA A 34 -1.34 -8.53 3.55
N PHE A 35 -0.01 -8.35 3.51
CA PHE A 35 0.86 -8.70 4.62
C PHE A 35 2.17 -7.91 4.60
N VAL A 36 2.78 -7.84 5.78
CA VAL A 36 4.10 -7.26 6.05
C VAL A 36 4.95 -8.25 6.83
N PHE A 37 6.27 -8.04 6.85
CA PHE A 37 7.21 -9.03 7.39
C PHE A 37 7.70 -8.73 8.80
N ASN A 38 7.47 -7.53 9.32
CA ASN A 38 8.03 -7.10 10.59
C ASN A 38 7.09 -6.11 11.30
N LEU A 39 7.32 -5.93 12.60
CA LEU A 39 6.49 -5.09 13.47
C LEU A 39 6.94 -3.62 13.51
N ASN A 40 8.03 -3.26 12.85
CA ASN A 40 8.55 -1.89 12.91
C ASN A 40 7.95 -0.98 11.83
N CYS A 41 7.01 -1.49 11.03
CA CYS A 41 6.30 -0.75 9.98
C CYS A 41 7.23 -0.17 8.90
N MET A 42 8.36 -0.84 8.64
CA MET A 42 9.31 -0.46 7.61
C MET A 42 9.59 -1.64 6.67
N GLY A 43 10.12 -1.32 5.49
CA GLY A 43 10.53 -2.32 4.51
C GLY A 43 9.44 -2.67 3.50
N VAL A 44 9.48 -3.89 2.98
CA VAL A 44 8.59 -4.33 1.89
C VAL A 44 7.20 -4.63 2.43
N SER A 45 6.20 -3.99 1.83
CA SER A 45 4.79 -4.30 2.00
C SER A 45 4.23 -5.00 0.78
N ASN A 46 3.36 -5.99 0.98
CA ASN A 46 2.71 -6.73 -0.11
C ASN A 46 1.24 -6.35 -0.23
N HIS A 47 0.81 -6.20 -1.48
CA HIS A 47 -0.53 -5.78 -1.85
C HIS A 47 -1.13 -6.81 -2.80
N TYR A 48 -2.41 -7.14 -2.62
CA TYR A 48 -3.14 -8.04 -3.52
C TYR A 48 -3.96 -7.23 -4.52
N ARG A 49 -3.68 -7.37 -5.81
CA ARG A 49 -4.40 -6.64 -6.88
C ARG A 49 -5.85 -7.14 -6.97
N VAL A 50 -6.79 -6.19 -7.01
CA VAL A 50 -8.22 -6.45 -7.15
C VAL A 50 -8.79 -5.94 -8.47
N ASP A 51 -7.98 -5.26 -9.27
CA ASP A 51 -8.32 -4.75 -10.60
C ASP A 51 -7.98 -5.75 -11.73
N ILE A 52 -7.76 -7.02 -11.37
CA ILE A 52 -7.52 -8.10 -12.33
C ILE A 52 -8.82 -8.87 -12.60
N THR A 53 -9.01 -9.31 -13.84
CA THR A 53 -10.15 -10.16 -14.21
C THR A 53 -9.88 -11.60 -13.77
N THR A 54 -10.81 -12.21 -13.04
CA THR A 54 -10.85 -13.66 -12.85
C THR A 54 -11.58 -14.27 -14.05
N SER A 55 -10.86 -15.06 -14.86
CA SER A 55 -11.44 -15.85 -15.96
C SER A 55 -12.18 -17.08 -15.46
#